data_AF-A0A9E7C2N3-F1
#
_entry.id   AF-A0A9E7C2N3-F1
#
_cell.length_a   1.000
_cell.length_b   1.000
_cell.length_c   1.000
_cell.angle_alpha   90.00
_cell.angle_beta   90.00
_cell.angle_gamma   90.00
#
_symmetry.space_group_name_H-M   'P 1'
#
loop_
_entity.id
_entity.type
_entity.pdbx_description
1 polymer ?
#
loop_
_entity_poly.entity_id
_entity_poly.type
_entity_poly.pdbx_seq_one_letter_code
_entity_poly.pdbx_strand_id
1 'polypeptide(L)' 'MRRHGGAGVPQELARQIASPVRLLTTVEDVRPLIDGRPAGEPARRLFERYPGMTPAGALPGGWLPATA' A
#
# COMPACT_ATOMS: atom_id res chain seq x y z
N MET A 1 -14.09 -14.72 32.14
CA MET A 1 -13.30 -13.58 31.66
C MET A 1 -12.78 -13.87 30.25
N ARG A 2 -13.37 -13.28 29.21
CA ARG A 2 -12.81 -13.38 27.84
C ARG A 2 -11.60 -12.45 27.75
N ARG A 3 -10.43 -13.01 27.45
CA ARG A 3 -9.28 -12.20 27.02
C ARG A 3 -9.63 -11.64 25.65
N HIS A 4 -9.77 -10.32 25.53
CA HIS A 4 -9.70 -9.63 24.24
C HIS A 4 -8.25 -9.68 23.77
N GLY A 5 -7.79 -10.86 23.36
CA GLY A 5 -6.58 -10.97 22.55
C GLY A 5 -6.87 -10.24 21.25
N GLY A 6 -6.11 -9.18 20.94
CA GLY A 6 -6.25 -8.46 19.69
C GLY A 6 -6.00 -9.44 18.54
N ALA A 7 -7.08 -9.96 17.95
CA ALA A 7 -6.96 -10.76 16.76
C ALA A 7 -6.40 -9.83 15.68
N GLY A 8 -5.17 -10.11 15.24
CA GLY A 8 -4.62 -9.44 14.06
C GLY A 8 -5.61 -9.55 12.89
N VAL A 9 -5.50 -8.63 11.92
CA VAL A 9 -6.35 -8.67 10.72
C VAL A 9 -6.33 -10.09 10.14
N PRO A 10 -7.50 -10.73 9.92
CA PRO A 10 -7.56 -12.04 9.29
C PRO A 10 -6.72 -12.10 8.01
N GLN A 11 -6.00 -13.19 7.80
CA GLN A 11 -5.03 -13.30 6.69
C GLN A 11 -5.67 -13.01 5.32
N GLU A 12 -6.91 -13.46 5.11
CA GLU A 12 -7.67 -13.20 3.88
C GLU A 12 -7.92 -11.69 3.67
N LEU A 13 -8.38 -10.99 4.70
CA LEU A 13 -8.57 -9.53 4.66
C LEU A 13 -7.25 -8.79 4.43
N ALA A 14 -6.15 -9.27 5.02
CA ALA A 14 -4.84 -8.69 4.78
C ALA A 14 -4.41 -8.81 3.31
N ARG A 15 -4.70 -9.95 2.65
CA ARG A 15 -4.42 -10.12 1.21
C ARG A 15 -5.29 -9.22 0.33
N GLN A 16 -6.57 -9.05 0.68
CA GLN A 16 -7.50 -8.19 -0.05
C GLN A 16 -7.06 -6.71 -0.04
N ILE A 17 -6.42 -6.25 1.04
CA ILE A 17 -5.86 -4.90 1.13
C ILE A 17 -4.47 -4.84 0.48
N ALA A 18 -3.63 -5.86 0.68
CA ALA A 18 -2.27 -5.88 0.16
C ALA A 18 -2.21 -5.85 -1.38
N SER A 19 -3.20 -6.42 -2.07
CA SER A 19 -3.30 -6.42 -3.55
C SER A 19 -3.41 -5.00 -4.14
N PRO A 20 -4.44 -4.18 -3.81
CA PRO A 20 -4.54 -2.82 -4.32
C PRO A 20 -3.40 -1.93 -3.81
N VAL A 21 -2.88 -2.16 -2.59
CA VAL A 21 -1.69 -1.43 -2.11
C VAL A 21 -0.49 -1.74 -3.00
N ARG A 22 -0.26 -2.99 -3.40
CA ARG A 22 0.82 -3.35 -4.32
C ARG A 22 0.61 -2.67 -5.68
N LEU A 23 -0.61 -2.64 -6.20
CA LEU A 23 -0.92 -1.97 -7.46
C LEU A 23 -0.58 -0.47 -7.36
N LEU A 24 -0.98 0.21 -6.30
CA LEU A 24 -0.72 1.65 -6.13
C LEU A 24 0.79 1.98 -6.09
N THR A 25 1.66 1.05 -5.67
CA THR A 25 3.12 1.26 -5.72
C THR A 25 3.71 1.28 -7.14
N THR A 26 2.92 0.97 -8.19
CA THR A 26 3.34 1.17 -9.58
C THR A 26 3.16 2.61 -10.05
N VAL A 27 2.46 3.45 -9.28
CA VAL A 27 2.33 4.89 -9.52
C VAL A 27 3.41 5.60 -8.70
N GLU A 28 4.43 6.13 -9.38
CA GLU A 28 5.60 6.70 -8.71
C GLU A 28 5.24 7.88 -7.80
N ASP A 29 4.23 8.67 -8.14
CA ASP A 29 3.70 9.76 -7.32
C ASP A 29 3.10 9.28 -5.98
N VAL A 30 2.54 8.06 -5.95
CA VAL A 30 1.86 7.48 -4.78
C VAL A 30 2.80 6.63 -3.93
N ARG A 31 3.81 6.01 -4.56
CA ARG A 31 4.74 5.09 -3.88
C ARG A 31 5.35 5.67 -2.59
N PRO A 32 5.83 6.92 -2.51
CA PRO A 32 6.35 7.50 -1.28
C PRO A 32 5.34 7.56 -0.13
N LEU A 33 4.04 7.70 -0.44
CA LEU A 33 2.95 7.76 0.54
C LEU A 33 2.62 6.38 1.14
N ILE A 34 3.06 5.31 0.48
CA ILE A 34 2.82 3.91 0.88
C ILE A 34 4.06 3.31 1.55
N ASP A 35 5.25 3.56 1.02
CA ASP A 35 6.49 2.91 1.47
C ASP A 35 6.82 3.18 2.94
N GLY A 36 6.47 4.37 3.45
CA GLY A 36 6.62 4.74 4.86
C GLY A 36 5.54 4.21 5.79
N ARG A 37 4.59 3.39 5.31
CA ARG A 37 3.42 2.93 6.08
C ARG A 37 3.41 1.42 6.30
N PRO A 38 2.77 0.93 7.39
CA PRO A 38 2.72 -0.49 7.74
C PRO A 38 2.15 -1.41 6.64
N ALA A 39 1.37 -0.86 5.71
CA ALA A 39 0.78 -1.61 4.60
C ALA A 39 1.76 -1.89 3.45
N GLY A 40 2.84 -1.10 3.30
CA GLY A 40 3.75 -1.19 2.15
C GLY A 40 4.59 -2.47 2.12
N GLU A 41 5.13 -2.88 3.27
CA GLU A 41 5.98 -4.08 3.36
C GLU A 41 5.19 -5.38 3.10
N PRO A 42 4.02 -5.61 3.73
CA PRO A 42 3.22 -6.81 3.45
C PRO A 42 2.79 -6.91 1.99
N ALA A 43 2.47 -5.78 1.34
CA ALA A 43 2.09 -5.74 -0.07
C ALA A 43 3.21 -6.26 -0.98
N ARG A 44 4.47 -5.82 -0.76
CA ARG A 44 5.64 -6.28 -1.51
C ARG A 44 5.99 -7.75 -1.25
N ARG A 45 5.76 -8.23 -0.03
CA ARG A 45 6.03 -9.62 0.34
C ARG A 45 4.98 -10.58 -0.22
N LEU A 46 3.71 -10.18 -0.24
CA LEU A 46 2.59 -11.03 -0.67
C LEU A 46 2.37 -11.04 -2.19
N PHE A 47 2.80 -9.99 -2.89
CA PHE A 47 2.58 -9.82 -4.32
C PHE A 47 3.87 -9.38 -5.01
N GLU A 48 4.19 -10.06 -6.11
CA GLU A 48 5.37 -9.78 -6.93
C GLU A 48 5.34 -8.38 -7.57
N ARG A 49 6.39 -8.05 -8.33
CA ARG A 49 6.46 -6.79 -9.07
C ARG A 49 5.61 -6.85 -10.33
N TYR A 50 4.65 -5.95 -10.43
CA TYR A 50 3.95 -5.67 -11.67
C TYR A 50 4.90 -5.01 -12.68
N PRO A 51 4.85 -5.40 -13.97
CA PRO A 51 5.79 -4.90 -14.98
C PRO A 51 5.50 -3.44 -15.40
N GLY A 52 4.27 -2.96 -15.27
CA GLY A 52 3.87 -1.59 -15.61
C GLY A 52 4.24 -0.59 -14.52
N MET A 53 4.65 0.61 -14.94
CA MET A 53 4.93 1.75 -14.06
C MET A 53 4.30 3.01 -14.65
N THR A 54 3.66 3.79 -13.79
CA THR A 54 3.22 5.16 -14.11
C THR A 54 4.28 6.12 -13.56
N PRO A 55 4.97 6.89 -14.42
CA PRO A 55 6.08 7.74 -14.01
C PRO A 55 5.62 8.91 -13.14
N ALA A 56 6.55 9.48 -12.38
CA ALA A 56 6.28 10.66 -11.55
C ALA A 56 5.80 11.86 -12.39
N GLY A 57 4.91 12.67 -11.81
CA GLY A 57 4.24 13.79 -12.46
C GLY A 57 3.02 13.40 -13.31
N ALA A 58 2.55 12.16 -13.22
CA ALA A 58 1.35 11.70 -13.91
C ALA A 58 0.07 12.17 -13.20
N LEU A 59 0.12 12.32 -11.87
CA LEU A 59 -1.00 12.86 -11.10
C LEU A 59 -0.91 14.40 -11.00
N PRO A 60 -2.03 15.14 -11.10
CA PRO A 60 -2.05 16.56 -10.83
C PRO A 60 -1.50 16.87 -9.44
N GLY A 61 -0.62 17.87 -9.32
CA GLY A 61 0.05 18.18 -8.05
C GLY A 61 -0.91 18.47 -6.90
N GLY A 62 -2.08 19.07 -7.18
CA GLY A 62 -3.11 19.33 -6.17
C GLY A 62 -3.88 18.10 -5.67
N TRP A 63 -3.64 16.91 -6.24
CA TRP A 63 -4.21 15.65 -5.77
C TRP A 63 -3.34 14.96 -4.71
N LEU A 64 -2.06 15.32 -4.64
CA LEU A 64 -1.14 14.77 -3.67
C LEU A 64 -1.15 15.62 -2.40
N PRO A 65 -0.98 15.01 -1.21
CA PRO A 65 -0.79 15.78 0.00
C PRO A 65 0.47 16.63 -0.14
N ALA A 66 0.44 17.85 0.42
CA ALA A 66 1.66 18.63 0.58
C ALA A 66 2.66 17.79 1.39
N THR A 67 3.86 17.60 0.84
CA THR A 67 4.93 16.87 1.52
C THR A 67 5.17 17.51 2.89
N ALA A 68 5.01 16.73 3.97
CA ALA A 68 5.31 17.15 5.34
C ALA A 68 6.81 17.05 5.62
#